data_AF-A0A7S0FZJ4-F1
#
_entry.id   AF-A0A7S0FZJ4-F1
#
_cell.length_a   1.000
_cell.length_b   1.000
_cell.length_c   1.000
_cell.angle_alpha   90.00
_cell.angle_beta   90.00
_cell.angle_gamma   90.00
#
_symmetry.space_group_name_H-M   'P 1'
#
loop_
_entity.id
_entity.type
_entity.pdbx_description
1 polymer ?
#
loop_
_entity_poly.entity_id
_entity_poly.type
_entity_poly.pdbx_seq_one_letter_code
_entity_poly.pdbx_strand_id
1 'polypeptide(L)'
;MEEVLATCLDDERVFVFDSDPERTRPLADALPTPAWLADWHADSSAIISLGGRGSGLAWHAHGETWLVSLAGRKRWFLYPPGAASSLTRGHPFYGAAAWAKQVLPHLPPERRPLTLLQEPGELLYLPAGWAHATVNLDDALGFGRQRPLSEHDGDHVTLAQGVAAGLPAKEADPEACTVLAVTAAQRPELLAGLDFAAGDAEGEGWTPSRLLVRATEAAPLYLPAVVALARDADAIAPGEGLGAAVLRRAAQALVDSEPSLLADPACDNVTLALAWSTLARNMGAAARTERDLEVAQDLLSRVPRLMEGDALGLE
;
A
#
# COMPACT_ATOMS: atom_id res chain seq x y z
N MET A 1 14.50 6.67 24.22
CA MET A 1 13.32 5.78 24.23
C MET A 1 12.07 6.58 24.55
N GLU A 2 12.05 7.33 25.67
CA GLU A 2 10.94 8.27 25.97
C GLU A 2 10.71 9.31 24.87
N GLU A 3 11.75 9.89 24.29
CA GLU A 3 11.61 10.85 23.17
C GLU A 3 11.02 10.23 21.90
N VAL A 4 11.33 8.96 21.61
CA VAL A 4 10.78 8.25 20.43
C VAL A 4 9.32 7.93 20.65
N LEU A 5 8.97 7.46 21.85
CA LEU A 5 7.58 7.20 22.24
C LEU A 5 6.76 8.50 22.22
N ALA A 6 7.27 9.59 22.80
CA ALA A 6 6.61 10.90 22.75
C ALA A 6 6.41 11.35 21.30
N THR A 7 7.43 11.24 20.45
CA THR A 7 7.31 11.60 19.02
C THR A 7 6.25 10.76 18.28
N CYS A 8 6.19 9.44 18.52
CA CYS A 8 5.21 8.57 17.88
C CYS A 8 3.78 8.75 18.38
N LEU A 9 3.60 9.32 19.56
CA LEU A 9 2.28 9.55 20.17
C LEU A 9 1.77 10.98 19.94
N ASP A 10 2.66 11.96 19.87
CA ASP A 10 2.31 13.38 19.70
C ASP A 10 2.14 13.79 18.22
N ASP A 11 2.73 13.05 17.28
CA ASP A 11 2.65 13.35 15.85
C ASP A 11 1.77 12.32 15.11
N GLU A 12 0.59 12.74 14.65
CA GLU A 12 -0.34 11.88 13.89
C GLU A 12 0.26 11.33 12.58
N ARG A 13 1.37 11.91 12.09
CA ARG A 13 2.10 11.47 10.89
C ARG A 13 3.06 10.32 11.17
N VAL A 14 3.42 10.08 12.41
CA VAL A 14 4.39 9.04 12.78
C VAL A 14 3.62 7.80 13.24
N PHE A 15 3.77 6.72 12.48
CA PHE A 15 3.21 5.42 12.80
C PHE A 15 4.30 4.36 12.72
N VAL A 16 4.44 3.59 13.79
CA VAL A 16 5.40 2.48 13.87
C VAL A 16 4.68 1.22 13.44
N PHE A 17 5.16 0.63 12.35
CA PHE A 17 4.85 -0.74 11.95
C PHE A 17 6.16 -1.51 11.91
N ASP A 18 6.30 -2.50 12.79
CA ASP A 18 7.54 -3.25 12.94
C ASP A 18 7.29 -4.75 12.88
N SER A 19 8.02 -5.44 12.02
CA SER A 19 7.94 -6.88 11.82
C SER A 19 9.28 -7.59 12.09
N ASP A 20 10.25 -6.90 12.70
CA ASP A 20 11.55 -7.47 13.01
C ASP A 20 11.41 -8.57 14.08
N PRO A 21 11.88 -9.80 13.81
CA PRO A 21 11.73 -10.92 14.74
C PRO A 21 12.35 -10.66 16.12
N GLU A 22 13.46 -9.94 16.22
CA GLU A 22 14.10 -9.66 17.51
C GLU A 22 13.26 -8.69 18.34
N ARG A 23 12.69 -7.66 17.71
CA ARG A 23 11.88 -6.64 18.39
C ARG A 23 10.47 -7.12 18.71
N THR A 24 9.92 -8.01 17.89
CA THR A 24 8.56 -8.56 18.07
C THR A 24 8.50 -9.76 19.01
N ARG A 25 9.62 -10.48 19.20
CA ARG A 25 9.68 -11.71 20.01
C ARG A 25 9.11 -11.59 21.42
N PRO A 26 9.40 -10.54 22.23
CA PRO A 26 8.86 -10.45 23.59
C PRO A 26 7.33 -10.49 23.65
N LEU A 27 6.66 -9.81 22.70
CA LEU A 27 5.20 -9.84 22.60
C LEU A 27 4.70 -11.15 22.00
N ALA A 28 5.41 -11.72 21.02
CA ALA A 28 5.07 -13.01 20.43
C ALA A 28 5.12 -14.17 21.44
N ASP A 29 6.07 -14.13 22.38
CA ASP A 29 6.19 -15.12 23.46
C ASP A 29 5.09 -14.94 24.52
N ALA A 30 4.68 -13.70 24.80
CA ALA A 30 3.61 -13.38 25.75
C ALA A 30 2.18 -13.57 25.20
N LEU A 31 2.01 -13.39 23.89
CA LEU A 31 0.74 -13.45 23.17
C LEU A 31 0.88 -14.44 22.00
N PRO A 32 0.91 -15.76 22.29
CA PRO A 32 0.99 -16.76 21.25
C PRO A 32 -0.25 -16.72 20.37
N THR A 33 -0.13 -17.19 19.13
CA THR A 33 -1.27 -17.36 18.22
C THR A 33 -2.33 -18.21 18.91
N PRO A 34 -3.60 -17.75 18.95
CA PRO A 34 -4.68 -18.55 19.51
C PRO A 34 -4.76 -19.93 18.84
N ALA A 35 -5.03 -20.99 19.59
CA ALA A 35 -5.00 -22.36 19.07
C ALA A 35 -5.92 -22.56 17.84
N TRP A 36 -7.06 -21.86 17.81
CA TRP A 36 -8.01 -21.89 16.70
C TRP A 36 -7.55 -21.13 15.45
N LEU A 37 -6.45 -20.37 15.53
CA LEU A 37 -5.77 -19.71 14.39
C LEU A 37 -4.43 -20.36 14.04
N ALA A 38 -3.94 -21.32 14.84
CA ALA A 38 -2.56 -21.80 14.75
C ALA A 38 -2.24 -22.42 13.39
N ASP A 39 -3.17 -23.24 12.86
CA ASP A 39 -2.99 -23.94 11.58
C ASP A 39 -2.93 -22.98 10.39
N TRP A 40 -3.54 -21.79 10.52
CA TRP A 40 -3.63 -20.80 9.44
C TRP A 40 -2.49 -19.79 9.49
N HIS A 41 -1.64 -19.82 10.52
CA HIS A 41 -0.64 -18.77 10.79
C HIS A 41 0.79 -19.30 11.03
N ALA A 42 1.08 -20.55 10.66
CA ALA A 42 2.40 -21.15 10.90
C ALA A 42 3.58 -20.36 10.26
N ASP A 43 3.38 -19.74 9.09
CA ASP A 43 4.41 -18.95 8.38
C ASP A 43 4.22 -17.42 8.49
N SER A 44 3.50 -16.96 9.51
CA SER A 44 3.19 -15.54 9.66
C SER A 44 4.28 -14.78 10.42
N SER A 45 4.57 -13.57 9.96
CA SER A 45 5.46 -12.63 10.67
C SER A 45 4.70 -11.96 11.79
N ALA A 46 5.29 -11.92 12.98
CA ALA A 46 4.76 -11.11 14.07
C ALA A 46 4.91 -9.62 13.71
N ILE A 47 3.92 -8.82 14.10
CA ILE A 47 3.89 -7.39 13.85
C ILE A 47 3.55 -6.61 15.11
N ILE A 48 4.15 -5.43 15.25
CA ILE A 48 3.79 -4.41 16.23
C ILE A 48 3.28 -3.20 15.46
N SER A 49 2.14 -2.68 15.91
CA SER A 49 1.59 -1.40 15.46
C SER A 49 1.55 -0.44 16.65
N LEU A 50 2.16 0.72 16.52
CA LEU A 50 2.13 1.76 17.54
C LEU A 50 1.98 3.14 16.91
N GLY A 51 1.09 3.96 17.44
CA GLY A 51 0.99 5.37 17.05
C GLY A 51 -0.07 6.11 17.84
N GLY A 52 0.07 7.44 17.88
CA GLY A 52 -0.86 8.33 18.54
C GLY A 52 -2.24 8.36 17.90
N ARG A 53 -3.17 9.04 18.56
CA ARG A 53 -4.48 9.35 17.99
C ARG A 53 -4.34 10.01 16.60
N GLY A 54 -5.21 9.67 15.66
CA GLY A 54 -5.20 10.21 14.30
C GLY A 54 -4.23 9.52 13.34
N SER A 55 -3.16 8.89 13.85
CA SER A 55 -2.25 8.06 13.04
C SER A 55 -2.92 6.77 12.57
N GLY A 56 -2.28 6.07 11.63
CA GLY A 56 -2.74 4.77 11.15
C GLY A 56 -2.08 4.35 9.85
N LEU A 57 -2.58 3.27 9.24
CA LEU A 57 -2.11 2.80 7.94
C LEU A 57 -3.13 3.14 6.87
N ALA A 58 -2.64 3.79 5.80
CA ALA A 58 -3.39 3.98 4.57
C ALA A 58 -3.87 2.65 3.99
N TRP A 59 -4.72 2.69 2.97
CA TRP A 59 -5.22 1.49 2.33
C TRP A 59 -4.09 0.57 1.89
N HIS A 60 -4.18 -0.71 2.22
CA HIS A 60 -3.30 -1.77 1.74
C HIS A 60 -4.03 -3.13 1.74
N ALA A 61 -3.42 -4.15 1.14
CA ALA A 61 -3.91 -5.54 1.17
C ALA A 61 -2.74 -6.53 1.25
N HIS A 62 -2.93 -7.65 1.95
CA HIS A 62 -1.93 -8.71 2.11
C HIS A 62 -2.61 -10.06 2.40
N GLY A 63 -1.83 -11.06 2.80
CA GLY A 63 -2.34 -12.37 3.23
C GLY A 63 -3.15 -12.31 4.52
N GLU A 64 -3.53 -13.45 5.08
CA GLU A 64 -4.31 -13.47 6.30
C GLU A 64 -3.56 -12.76 7.45
N THR A 65 -4.32 -12.03 8.26
CA THR A 65 -3.78 -11.35 9.44
C THR A 65 -4.73 -11.48 10.61
N TRP A 66 -4.17 -11.45 11.81
CA TRP A 66 -4.92 -11.06 12.98
C TRP A 66 -4.15 -10.01 13.76
N LEU A 67 -4.89 -9.10 14.39
CA LEU A 67 -4.33 -8.06 15.24
C LEU A 67 -5.20 -7.89 16.47
N VAL A 68 -4.59 -8.00 17.65
CA VAL A 68 -5.20 -7.62 18.92
C VAL A 68 -4.84 -6.17 19.23
N SER A 69 -5.83 -5.37 19.67
CA SER A 69 -5.57 -4.05 20.24
C SER A 69 -5.19 -4.23 21.71
N LEU A 70 -3.93 -4.01 22.06
CA LEU A 70 -3.46 -4.10 23.44
C LEU A 70 -3.81 -2.85 24.25
N ALA A 71 -3.79 -1.70 23.59
CA ALA A 71 -4.19 -0.41 24.15
C ALA A 71 -4.77 0.48 23.03
N GLY A 72 -5.67 1.38 23.42
CA GLY A 72 -6.34 2.31 22.51
C GLY A 72 -7.35 1.64 21.58
N ARG A 73 -8.17 2.46 20.95
CA ARG A 73 -9.17 2.02 19.97
C ARG A 73 -8.68 2.23 18.55
N LYS A 74 -9.00 1.30 17.66
CA LYS A 74 -8.72 1.41 16.22
C LYS A 74 -10.02 1.38 15.43
N ARG A 75 -10.20 2.33 14.51
CA ARG A 75 -11.23 2.26 13.48
C ARG A 75 -10.65 1.60 12.24
N TRP A 76 -11.33 0.58 11.75
CA TRP A 76 -11.00 -0.15 10.54
C TRP A 76 -11.99 0.18 9.43
N PHE A 77 -11.48 0.32 8.22
CA PHE A 77 -12.26 0.42 6.99
C PHE A 77 -11.87 -0.76 6.11
N LEU A 78 -12.85 -1.54 5.65
CA LEU A 78 -12.62 -2.82 5.00
C LEU A 78 -13.42 -2.92 3.70
N TYR A 79 -12.75 -3.35 2.64
CA TYR A 79 -13.41 -3.86 1.43
C TYR A 79 -13.11 -5.35 1.29
N PRO A 80 -14.13 -6.17 0.93
CA PRO A 80 -13.90 -7.53 0.48
C PRO A 80 -12.87 -7.57 -0.66
N PRO A 81 -12.17 -8.71 -0.84
CA PRO A 81 -11.24 -8.87 -1.95
C PRO A 81 -11.93 -8.52 -3.28
N GLY A 82 -11.28 -7.68 -4.07
CA GLY A 82 -11.80 -7.21 -5.35
C GLY A 82 -12.89 -6.12 -5.29
N ALA A 83 -13.38 -5.72 -4.11
CA ALA A 83 -14.36 -4.62 -4.02
C ALA A 83 -13.73 -3.22 -3.94
N ALA A 84 -12.43 -3.15 -3.63
CA ALA A 84 -11.69 -1.88 -3.64
C ALA A 84 -11.38 -1.42 -5.07
N SER A 85 -11.16 -0.12 -5.25
CA SER A 85 -10.72 0.50 -6.50
C SER A 85 -9.97 1.79 -6.20
N SER A 86 -9.29 2.38 -7.19
CA SER A 86 -8.71 3.72 -7.02
C SER A 86 -9.78 4.79 -6.72
N LEU A 87 -11.03 4.63 -7.18
CA LEU A 87 -12.13 5.54 -6.86
C LEU A 87 -12.59 5.46 -5.41
N THR A 88 -12.50 4.29 -4.78
CA THR A 88 -12.94 4.11 -3.38
C THR A 88 -11.81 4.40 -2.39
N ARG A 89 -10.57 4.12 -2.77
CA ARG A 89 -9.37 4.34 -1.95
C ARG A 89 -8.80 5.75 -2.04
N GLY A 90 -9.17 6.51 -3.08
CA GLY A 90 -8.69 7.87 -3.28
C GLY A 90 -7.23 7.94 -3.70
N HIS A 91 -6.61 9.11 -3.50
CA HIS A 91 -5.24 9.37 -3.91
C HIS A 91 -4.24 8.49 -3.13
N PRO A 92 -3.22 7.89 -3.76
CA PRO A 92 -2.28 6.97 -3.10
C PRO A 92 -1.41 7.61 -2.00
N PHE A 93 -1.40 8.94 -1.90
CA PHE A 93 -0.69 9.68 -0.84
C PHE A 93 -1.60 10.15 0.31
N TYR A 94 -2.88 9.78 0.29
CA TYR A 94 -3.75 10.07 1.43
C TYR A 94 -3.50 9.07 2.54
N GLY A 95 -3.13 9.57 3.72
CA GLY A 95 -3.18 8.80 4.96
C GLY A 95 -4.62 8.38 5.27
N ALA A 96 -4.80 7.35 6.10
CA ALA A 96 -6.14 6.83 6.40
C ALA A 96 -7.09 7.85 7.05
N ALA A 97 -6.58 8.69 7.96
CA ALA A 97 -7.37 9.74 8.59
C ALA A 97 -7.79 10.82 7.59
N ALA A 98 -6.90 11.20 6.70
CA ALA A 98 -7.17 12.12 5.60
C ALA A 98 -8.22 11.55 4.63
N TRP A 99 -8.04 10.30 4.19
CA TRP A 99 -9.03 9.58 3.37
C TRP A 99 -10.40 9.52 4.06
N ALA A 100 -10.45 9.22 5.37
CA ALA A 100 -11.70 9.12 6.11
C ALA A 100 -12.44 10.47 6.23
N LYS A 101 -11.71 11.59 6.21
CA LYS A 101 -12.28 12.94 6.26
C LYS A 101 -12.66 13.46 4.87
N GLN A 102 -11.87 13.15 3.84
CA GLN A 102 -11.98 13.79 2.52
C GLN A 102 -12.58 12.91 1.43
N VAL A 103 -12.53 11.58 1.55
CA VAL A 103 -13.04 10.67 0.51
C VAL A 103 -14.33 10.01 1.00
N LEU A 104 -14.31 9.40 2.19
CA LEU A 104 -15.43 8.62 2.73
C LEU A 104 -16.78 9.37 2.73
N PRO A 105 -16.87 10.66 3.14
CA PRO A 105 -18.15 11.37 3.15
C PRO A 105 -18.79 11.55 1.76
N HIS A 106 -17.97 11.53 0.71
CA HIS A 106 -18.40 11.72 -0.68
C HIS A 106 -18.61 10.40 -1.42
N LEU A 107 -18.29 9.26 -0.80
CA LEU A 107 -18.60 7.95 -1.38
C LEU A 107 -20.12 7.69 -1.32
N PRO A 108 -20.73 7.26 -2.45
CA PRO A 108 -22.12 6.85 -2.45
C PRO A 108 -22.29 5.60 -1.58
N PRO A 109 -23.46 5.40 -0.94
CA PRO A 109 -23.66 4.35 0.06
C PRO A 109 -23.19 2.95 -0.36
N GLU A 110 -23.42 2.57 -1.61
CA GLU A 110 -23.05 1.28 -2.20
C GLU A 110 -21.54 1.08 -2.41
N ARG A 111 -20.75 2.16 -2.35
CA ARG A 111 -19.30 2.13 -2.47
C ARG A 111 -18.60 2.38 -1.13
N ARG A 112 -19.32 2.48 -0.02
CA ARG A 112 -18.71 2.69 1.30
C ARG A 112 -18.12 1.37 1.81
N PRO A 113 -16.99 1.42 2.53
CA PRO A 113 -16.42 0.22 3.12
C PRO A 113 -17.22 -0.22 4.33
N LEU A 114 -17.05 -1.49 4.71
CA LEU A 114 -17.42 -1.92 6.05
C LEU A 114 -16.56 -1.16 7.06
N THR A 115 -17.17 -0.69 8.14
CA THR A 115 -16.45 0.04 9.20
C THR A 115 -16.59 -0.72 10.50
N LEU A 116 -15.47 -0.96 11.17
CA LEU A 116 -15.40 -1.65 12.46
C LEU A 116 -14.65 -0.79 13.47
N LEU A 117 -15.12 -0.76 14.71
CA LEU A 117 -14.40 -0.21 15.85
C LEU A 117 -13.85 -1.39 16.64
N GLN A 118 -12.54 -1.41 16.82
CA GLN A 118 -11.84 -2.39 17.65
C GLN A 118 -11.50 -1.74 18.99
N GLU A 119 -11.99 -2.33 20.07
CA GLU A 119 -11.74 -1.92 21.45
C GLU A 119 -10.47 -2.61 22.02
N PRO A 120 -9.86 -2.05 23.09
CA PRO A 120 -8.76 -2.73 23.78
C PRO A 120 -9.16 -4.13 24.25
N GLY A 121 -8.29 -5.11 23.99
CA GLY A 121 -8.48 -6.52 24.27
C GLY A 121 -9.16 -7.31 23.15
N GLU A 122 -9.74 -6.65 22.14
CA GLU A 122 -10.37 -7.33 21.02
C GLU A 122 -9.34 -7.75 19.96
N LEU A 123 -9.52 -8.94 19.41
CA LEU A 123 -8.76 -9.47 18.28
C LEU A 123 -9.61 -9.37 17.02
N LEU A 124 -9.09 -8.70 16.00
CA LEU A 124 -9.64 -8.71 14.65
C LEU A 124 -8.86 -9.70 13.80
N TYR A 125 -9.57 -10.61 13.13
CA TYR A 125 -9.02 -11.46 12.07
C TYR A 125 -9.52 -10.95 10.72
N LEU A 126 -8.60 -10.79 9.76
CA LEU A 126 -8.90 -10.47 8.38
C LEU A 126 -8.39 -11.59 7.47
N PRO A 127 -9.26 -12.19 6.65
CA PRO A 127 -8.83 -13.10 5.61
C PRO A 127 -7.92 -12.39 4.59
N ALA A 128 -7.18 -13.18 3.82
CA ALA A 128 -6.30 -12.67 2.79
C ALA A 128 -7.05 -11.88 1.70
N GLY A 129 -6.36 -10.91 1.10
CA GLY A 129 -6.87 -10.07 0.02
C GLY A 129 -7.87 -8.98 0.43
N TRP A 130 -8.28 -8.91 1.70
CA TRP A 130 -9.14 -7.84 2.19
C TRP A 130 -8.37 -6.52 2.20
N ALA A 131 -8.79 -5.58 1.36
CA ALA A 131 -8.23 -4.24 1.36
C ALA A 131 -8.70 -3.50 2.62
N HIS A 132 -7.77 -2.89 3.34
CA HIS A 132 -8.08 -2.24 4.60
C HIS A 132 -7.22 -1.00 4.89
N ALA A 133 -7.82 -0.07 5.63
CA ALA A 133 -7.16 1.11 6.20
C ALA A 133 -7.52 1.22 7.68
N THR A 134 -6.63 1.80 8.48
CA THR A 134 -6.83 1.94 9.94
C THR A 134 -6.60 3.36 10.40
N VAL A 135 -7.38 3.80 11.39
CA VAL A 135 -7.18 5.07 12.10
C VAL A 135 -7.24 4.81 13.60
N ASN A 136 -6.19 5.20 14.31
CA ASN A 136 -6.13 5.17 15.76
C ASN A 136 -7.04 6.28 16.31
N LEU A 137 -7.99 5.94 17.19
CA LEU A 137 -8.89 6.91 17.82
C LEU A 137 -8.34 7.45 19.15
N ASP A 138 -7.38 6.73 19.71
CA ASP A 138 -6.57 7.04 20.89
C ASP A 138 -5.12 6.63 20.60
N ASP A 139 -4.21 6.87 21.54
CA ASP A 139 -2.87 6.27 21.52
C ASP A 139 -3.01 4.75 21.55
N ALA A 140 -2.55 4.10 20.48
CA ALA A 140 -2.88 2.70 20.24
C ALA A 140 -1.62 1.84 20.10
N LEU A 141 -1.62 0.71 20.79
CA LEU A 141 -0.64 -0.36 20.66
C LEU A 141 -1.38 -1.62 20.21
N GLY A 142 -0.98 -2.16 19.05
CA GLY A 142 -1.47 -3.41 18.51
C GLY A 142 -0.34 -4.43 18.39
N PHE A 143 -0.69 -5.70 18.57
CA PHE A 143 0.18 -6.82 18.27
C PHE A 143 -0.58 -7.83 17.41
N GLY A 144 0.10 -8.46 16.48
CA GLY A 144 -0.56 -9.38 15.57
C GLY A 144 0.41 -10.25 14.82
N ARG A 145 -0.16 -11.00 13.87
CA ARG A 145 0.62 -11.74 12.89
C ARG A 145 0.02 -11.58 11.52
N GLN A 146 0.87 -11.39 10.54
CA GLN A 146 0.51 -11.14 9.14
C GLN A 146 1.28 -12.08 8.23
N ARG A 147 0.62 -12.57 7.18
CA ARG A 147 1.30 -13.29 6.09
C ARG A 147 1.46 -12.42 4.85
N PRO A 148 2.48 -12.70 4.01
CA PRO A 148 2.41 -12.29 2.62
C PRO A 148 1.16 -12.91 1.97
N LEU A 149 0.65 -12.32 0.88
CA LEU A 149 -0.48 -12.92 0.18
C LEU A 149 -0.14 -14.36 -0.22
N SER A 150 -0.95 -15.32 0.19
CA SER A 150 -0.76 -16.75 -0.04
C SER A 150 -1.95 -17.35 -0.77
N GLU A 151 -1.80 -18.56 -1.34
CA GLU A 151 -2.84 -19.22 -2.17
C GLU A 151 -4.03 -19.78 -1.36
N HIS A 152 -4.19 -19.42 -0.08
CA HIS A 152 -5.29 -19.96 0.72
C HIS A 152 -6.64 -19.55 0.08
N ASP A 153 -7.56 -20.49 -0.05
CA ASP A 153 -8.97 -20.26 -0.41
C ASP A 153 -9.30 -19.44 -1.68
N GLY A 154 -8.45 -19.46 -2.71
CA GLY A 154 -8.81 -18.86 -4.02
C GLY A 154 -8.87 -17.33 -4.01
N ASP A 155 -8.17 -16.68 -3.08
CA ASP A 155 -8.12 -15.22 -2.93
C ASP A 155 -7.73 -14.48 -4.22
N HIS A 156 -6.83 -15.07 -5.01
CA HIS A 156 -6.39 -14.52 -6.29
C HIS A 156 -7.53 -14.47 -7.32
N VAL A 157 -8.45 -15.45 -7.31
CA VAL A 157 -9.63 -15.45 -8.18
C VAL A 157 -10.56 -14.31 -7.79
N THR A 158 -10.81 -14.13 -6.49
CA THR A 158 -11.68 -13.05 -5.98
C THR A 158 -11.07 -11.67 -6.22
N LEU A 159 -9.76 -11.50 -5.99
CA LEU A 159 -9.03 -10.28 -6.34
C LEU A 159 -9.12 -9.99 -7.85
N ALA A 160 -8.94 -11.00 -8.69
CA ALA A 160 -9.01 -10.85 -10.15
C ALA A 160 -10.41 -10.48 -10.63
N GLN A 161 -11.47 -10.98 -9.99
CA GLN A 161 -12.85 -10.55 -10.27
C GLN A 161 -13.03 -9.05 -10.03
N GLY A 162 -12.38 -8.48 -9.02
CA GLY A 162 -12.42 -7.05 -8.72
C GLY A 162 -11.58 -6.16 -9.63
N VAL A 163 -10.50 -6.72 -10.19
CA VAL A 163 -9.74 -6.06 -11.24
C VAL A 163 -10.56 -5.99 -12.54
N ALA A 164 -11.59 -6.85 -12.66
CA ALA A 164 -12.53 -7.03 -13.76
C ALA A 164 -12.07 -6.34 -15.03
N ALA A 165 -11.41 -7.14 -15.86
CA ALA A 165 -11.18 -6.82 -17.26
C ALA A 165 -12.48 -6.15 -17.81
N GLY A 166 -12.36 -5.09 -18.60
CA GLY A 166 -13.51 -4.47 -19.27
C GLY A 166 -14.23 -3.39 -18.46
N LEU A 167 -14.00 -3.28 -17.16
CA LEU A 167 -14.21 -2.01 -16.45
C LEU A 167 -13.14 -0.99 -16.89
N PRO A 168 -13.46 0.31 -16.90
CA PRO A 168 -12.46 1.36 -17.13
C PRO A 168 -11.26 1.18 -16.18
N ALA A 169 -10.03 1.39 -16.65
CA ALA A 169 -8.82 1.19 -15.83
C ALA A 169 -8.87 1.95 -14.49
N LYS A 170 -9.48 3.14 -14.46
CA LYS A 170 -9.74 3.93 -13.24
C LYS A 170 -10.62 3.24 -12.19
N GLU A 171 -11.27 2.12 -12.52
CA GLU A 171 -12.09 1.34 -11.59
C GLU A 171 -11.35 0.11 -11.06
N ALA A 172 -10.16 -0.20 -11.60
CA ALA A 172 -9.32 -1.24 -11.05
C ALA A 172 -8.65 -0.77 -9.74
N ASP A 173 -8.39 -1.71 -8.84
CA ASP A 173 -7.52 -1.48 -7.69
C ASP A 173 -6.05 -1.68 -8.10
N PRO A 174 -5.22 -0.62 -8.11
CA PRO A 174 -3.81 -0.75 -8.49
C PRO A 174 -3.04 -1.70 -7.56
N GLU A 175 -3.45 -1.84 -6.30
CA GLU A 175 -2.82 -2.80 -5.41
C GLU A 175 -3.20 -4.24 -5.75
N ALA A 176 -4.49 -4.55 -5.91
CA ALA A 176 -4.91 -5.89 -6.36
C ALA A 176 -4.20 -6.29 -7.66
N CYS A 177 -4.11 -5.39 -8.65
CA CYS A 177 -3.34 -5.61 -9.87
C CYS A 177 -1.86 -5.93 -9.59
N THR A 178 -1.21 -5.15 -8.72
CA THR A 178 0.20 -5.35 -8.36
C THR A 178 0.42 -6.68 -7.65
N VAL A 179 -0.45 -6.99 -6.68
CA VAL A 179 -0.39 -8.22 -5.90
C VAL A 179 -0.57 -9.43 -6.81
N LEU A 180 -1.59 -9.44 -7.68
CA LEU A 180 -1.80 -10.50 -8.66
C LEU A 180 -0.61 -10.65 -9.60
N ALA A 181 -0.01 -9.55 -10.06
CA ALA A 181 1.16 -9.60 -10.93
C ALA A 181 2.36 -10.28 -10.25
N VAL A 182 2.67 -9.89 -9.01
CA VAL A 182 3.79 -10.44 -8.24
C VAL A 182 3.58 -11.92 -7.95
N THR A 183 2.38 -12.30 -7.52
CA THR A 183 2.04 -13.71 -7.25
C THR A 183 2.11 -14.54 -8.53
N ALA A 184 1.55 -14.04 -9.64
CA ALA A 184 1.56 -14.74 -10.93
C ALA A 184 2.96 -14.88 -11.54
N ALA A 185 3.88 -13.95 -11.28
CA ALA A 185 5.27 -14.08 -11.73
C ALA A 185 5.97 -15.29 -11.08
N GLN A 186 5.56 -15.67 -9.86
CA GLN A 186 6.06 -16.84 -9.15
C GLN A 186 5.27 -18.12 -9.50
N ARG A 187 3.98 -17.98 -9.82
CA ARG A 187 3.04 -19.07 -10.08
C ARG A 187 2.16 -18.74 -11.31
N PRO A 188 2.67 -18.92 -12.54
CA PRO A 188 1.97 -18.51 -13.77
C PRO A 188 0.62 -19.20 -14.00
N GLU A 189 0.42 -20.40 -13.45
CA GLU A 189 -0.83 -21.16 -13.55
C GLU A 189 -2.03 -20.45 -12.90
N LEU A 190 -1.80 -19.53 -11.96
CA LEU A 190 -2.86 -18.74 -11.34
C LEU A 190 -3.56 -17.82 -12.34
N LEU A 191 -2.90 -17.45 -13.44
CA LEU A 191 -3.51 -16.68 -14.52
C LEU A 191 -4.31 -17.55 -15.49
N ALA A 192 -3.96 -18.83 -15.62
CA ALA A 192 -4.63 -19.76 -16.53
C ALA A 192 -6.08 -20.07 -16.12
N GLY A 193 -6.41 -19.91 -14.83
CA GLY A 193 -7.75 -20.10 -14.28
C GLY A 193 -8.64 -18.85 -14.25
N LEU A 194 -8.13 -17.69 -14.65
CA LEU A 194 -8.90 -16.44 -14.68
C LEU A 194 -9.68 -16.38 -16.00
N ASP A 195 -11.01 -16.44 -15.95
CA ASP A 195 -11.84 -16.36 -17.17
C ASP A 195 -11.91 -14.91 -17.69
N PHE A 196 -11.73 -14.77 -19.01
CA PHE A 196 -11.32 -13.56 -19.72
C PHE A 196 -12.45 -12.83 -20.43
N ALA A 197 -13.71 -13.11 -20.12
CA ALA A 197 -14.88 -12.59 -20.85
C ALA A 197 -15.02 -11.05 -20.86
N ALA A 198 -14.06 -10.31 -20.33
CA ALA A 198 -14.00 -8.88 -20.42
C ALA A 198 -12.58 -8.33 -20.65
N GLY A 199 -11.65 -9.10 -21.22
CA GLY A 199 -10.36 -8.56 -21.69
C GLY A 199 -10.55 -7.25 -22.45
N ASP A 200 -9.66 -6.29 -22.20
CA ASP A 200 -9.50 -5.10 -23.05
C ASP A 200 -9.61 -5.55 -24.52
N ALA A 201 -10.26 -4.75 -25.38
CA ALA A 201 -10.92 -5.09 -26.66
C ALA A 201 -10.21 -6.03 -27.68
N GLU A 202 -9.01 -6.52 -27.37
CA GLU A 202 -8.11 -7.33 -28.20
C GLU A 202 -7.99 -8.81 -27.78
N GLY A 203 -8.66 -9.28 -26.72
CA GLY A 203 -8.80 -10.73 -26.45
C GLY A 203 -7.52 -11.49 -26.07
N GLU A 204 -6.45 -10.78 -25.73
CA GLU A 204 -5.23 -11.38 -25.17
C GLU A 204 -5.37 -11.60 -23.66
N GLY A 205 -4.78 -12.66 -23.11
CA GLY A 205 -4.86 -13.02 -21.69
C GLY A 205 -4.11 -12.07 -20.73
N TRP A 206 -4.24 -12.34 -19.43
CA TRP A 206 -3.54 -11.64 -18.35
C TRP A 206 -2.11 -12.14 -18.33
N THR A 207 -1.17 -11.21 -18.21
CA THR A 207 0.23 -11.49 -17.89
C THR A 207 0.63 -10.61 -16.70
N PRO A 208 1.67 -10.98 -15.93
CA PRO A 208 2.17 -10.13 -14.86
C PRO A 208 2.43 -8.68 -15.33
N SER A 209 3.06 -8.51 -16.49
CA SER A 209 3.33 -7.19 -17.07
C SER A 209 2.05 -6.41 -17.40
N ARG A 210 1.01 -7.05 -17.94
CA ARG A 210 -0.28 -6.38 -18.23
C ARG A 210 -1.00 -5.93 -16.97
N LEU A 211 -0.96 -6.73 -15.91
CA LEU A 211 -1.50 -6.35 -14.61
C LEU A 211 -0.78 -5.12 -14.03
N LEU A 212 0.55 -5.08 -14.14
CA LEU A 212 1.34 -3.92 -13.71
C LEU A 212 1.05 -2.67 -14.56
N VAL A 213 0.91 -2.81 -15.88
CA VAL A 213 0.49 -1.70 -16.76
C VAL A 213 -0.88 -1.18 -16.31
N ARG A 214 -1.86 -2.06 -16.14
CA ARG A 214 -3.21 -1.69 -15.68
C ARG A 214 -3.18 -0.99 -14.32
N ALA A 215 -2.34 -1.44 -13.39
CA ALA A 215 -2.14 -0.76 -12.10
C ALA A 215 -1.65 0.69 -12.28
N THR A 216 -0.66 0.90 -13.17
CA THR A 216 -0.12 2.23 -13.46
C THR A 216 -1.09 3.11 -14.26
N GLU A 217 -1.99 2.54 -15.04
CA GLU A 217 -3.08 3.27 -15.71
C GLU A 217 -4.17 3.67 -14.73
N ALA A 218 -4.50 2.79 -13.79
CA ALA A 218 -5.47 3.05 -12.72
C ALA A 218 -4.98 4.13 -11.76
N ALA A 219 -3.68 4.11 -11.42
CA ALA A 219 -3.03 5.07 -10.54
C ALA A 219 -1.54 5.23 -10.89
N PRO A 220 -1.17 6.26 -11.68
CA PRO A 220 0.22 6.47 -12.13
C PRO A 220 1.25 6.68 -11.02
N LEU A 221 0.80 7.14 -9.85
CA LEU A 221 1.62 7.39 -8.67
C LEU A 221 1.58 6.23 -7.65
N TYR A 222 0.99 5.09 -8.01
CA TYR A 222 1.05 3.89 -7.18
C TYR A 222 2.43 3.21 -7.33
N LEU A 223 3.38 3.69 -6.52
CA LEU A 223 4.80 3.34 -6.63
C LEU A 223 5.11 1.83 -6.60
N PRO A 224 4.41 0.97 -5.83
CA PRO A 224 4.68 -0.47 -5.87
C PRO A 224 4.54 -1.07 -7.28
N ALA A 225 3.51 -0.67 -8.03
CA ALA A 225 3.32 -1.10 -9.42
C ALA A 225 4.43 -0.56 -10.32
N VAL A 226 4.76 0.72 -10.20
CA VAL A 226 5.79 1.39 -11.01
C VAL A 226 7.14 0.71 -10.86
N VAL A 227 7.56 0.44 -9.62
CA VAL A 227 8.85 -0.19 -9.32
C VAL A 227 8.89 -1.63 -9.83
N ALA A 228 7.82 -2.40 -9.61
CA ALA A 228 7.71 -3.76 -10.13
C ALA A 228 7.77 -3.78 -11.67
N LEU A 229 7.03 -2.89 -12.33
CA LEU A 229 7.00 -2.78 -13.79
C LEU A 229 8.38 -2.42 -14.36
N ALA A 230 9.07 -1.47 -13.74
CA ALA A 230 10.40 -1.07 -14.15
C ALA A 230 11.42 -2.22 -14.07
N ARG A 231 11.39 -2.97 -12.96
CA ARG A 231 12.25 -4.15 -12.77
C ARG A 231 11.97 -5.23 -13.81
N ASP A 232 10.70 -5.53 -14.04
CA ASP A 232 10.31 -6.58 -14.98
C ASP A 232 10.64 -6.19 -16.44
N ALA A 233 10.50 -4.91 -16.79
CA ALA A 233 10.90 -4.38 -18.09
C ALA A 233 12.40 -4.56 -18.36
N ASP A 234 13.25 -4.27 -17.36
CA ASP A 234 14.70 -4.48 -17.47
C ASP A 234 15.08 -5.97 -17.53
N ALA A 235 14.29 -6.86 -16.91
CA ALA A 235 14.51 -8.31 -16.99
C ALA A 235 14.17 -8.88 -18.37
N ILE A 236 13.14 -8.32 -19.04
CA ILE A 236 12.70 -8.75 -20.39
C ILE A 236 13.70 -8.32 -21.45
N ALA A 237 14.17 -7.07 -21.38
CA ALA A 237 15.12 -6.51 -22.34
C ALA A 237 16.34 -5.90 -21.64
N PRO A 238 17.25 -6.74 -21.11
CA PRO A 238 18.43 -6.25 -20.41
C PRO A 238 19.27 -5.33 -21.29
N GLY A 239 19.55 -4.13 -20.78
CA GLY A 239 20.38 -3.14 -21.47
C GLY A 239 19.62 -2.18 -22.39
N GLU A 240 18.32 -2.37 -22.64
CA GLU A 240 17.51 -1.42 -23.42
C GLU A 240 17.05 -0.19 -22.62
N GLY A 241 17.24 -0.19 -21.30
CA GLY A 241 16.92 0.94 -20.43
C GLY A 241 15.41 1.20 -20.27
N LEU A 242 14.59 0.16 -20.46
CA LEU A 242 13.14 0.24 -20.34
C LEU A 242 12.71 0.54 -18.89
N GLY A 243 13.37 -0.03 -17.89
CA GLY A 243 13.08 0.25 -16.49
C GLY A 243 13.30 1.72 -16.13
N ALA A 244 14.42 2.30 -16.58
CA ALA A 244 14.67 3.74 -16.43
C ALA A 244 13.60 4.57 -17.15
N ALA A 245 13.10 4.15 -18.31
CA ALA A 245 12.03 4.85 -19.02
C ALA A 245 10.70 4.87 -18.24
N VAL A 246 10.31 3.74 -17.64
CA VAL A 246 9.13 3.64 -16.77
C VAL A 246 9.27 4.59 -15.57
N LEU A 247 10.42 4.54 -14.89
CA LEU A 247 10.69 5.38 -13.72
C LEU A 247 10.72 6.87 -14.08
N ARG A 248 11.23 7.25 -15.26
CA ARG A 248 11.28 8.66 -15.70
C ARG A 248 9.87 9.20 -15.91
N ARG A 249 8.97 8.39 -16.46
CA ARG A 249 7.56 8.76 -16.63
C ARG A 249 6.86 8.96 -15.29
N ALA A 250 7.08 8.06 -14.32
CA ALA A 250 6.53 8.21 -12.98
C ALA A 250 7.11 9.43 -12.24
N ALA A 251 8.41 9.67 -12.38
CA ALA A 251 9.08 10.87 -11.86
C ALA A 251 8.45 12.15 -12.42
N GLN A 252 8.22 12.21 -13.74
CA GLN A 252 7.55 13.35 -14.36
C GLN A 252 6.11 13.53 -13.83
N ALA A 253 5.34 12.45 -13.72
CA ALA A 253 3.98 12.50 -13.18
C ALA A 253 3.96 13.04 -11.73
N LEU A 254 4.96 12.67 -10.91
CA LEU A 254 5.08 13.18 -9.55
C LEU A 254 5.45 14.67 -9.54
N VAL A 255 6.38 15.10 -10.39
CA VAL A 255 6.75 16.51 -10.57
C VAL A 255 5.55 17.35 -11.00
N ASP A 256 4.78 16.87 -11.98
CA ASP A 256 3.61 17.58 -12.49
C ASP A 256 2.51 17.70 -11.43
N SER A 257 2.39 16.71 -10.54
CA SER A 257 1.39 16.68 -9.47
C SER A 257 1.83 17.41 -8.21
N GLU A 258 3.13 17.62 -8.00
CA GLU A 258 3.73 18.16 -6.78
C GLU A 258 3.04 19.43 -6.25
N PRO A 259 2.75 20.47 -7.07
CA PRO A 259 2.11 21.68 -6.55
C PRO A 259 0.72 21.42 -5.96
N SER A 260 -0.04 20.49 -6.57
CA SER A 260 -1.37 20.12 -6.07
C SER A 260 -1.29 19.26 -4.81
N LEU A 261 -0.29 18.38 -4.72
CA LEU A 261 -0.07 17.52 -3.56
C LEU A 261 0.39 18.32 -2.34
N LEU A 262 1.27 19.31 -2.53
CA LEU A 262 1.71 20.21 -1.46
C LEU A 262 0.61 21.15 -0.96
N ALA A 263 -0.35 21.49 -1.83
CA ALA A 263 -1.50 22.29 -1.45
C ALA A 263 -2.62 21.48 -0.77
N ASP A 264 -2.56 20.15 -0.84
CA ASP A 264 -3.59 19.27 -0.31
C ASP A 264 -3.26 18.86 1.14
N PRO A 265 -4.05 19.31 2.13
CA PRO A 265 -3.81 18.96 3.54
C PRO A 265 -4.01 17.47 3.86
N ALA A 266 -4.53 16.65 2.92
CA ALA A 266 -4.58 15.21 3.06
C ALA A 266 -3.27 14.49 2.72
N CYS A 267 -2.37 15.15 1.99
CA CYS A 267 -1.05 14.62 1.66
C CYS A 267 -0.05 15.10 2.70
N ASP A 268 0.50 14.18 3.48
CA ASP A 268 1.55 14.54 4.44
C ASP A 268 2.93 14.59 3.76
N ASN A 269 3.78 15.50 4.23
CA ASN A 269 5.12 15.71 3.70
C ASN A 269 6.03 14.48 3.82
N VAL A 270 5.80 13.61 4.81
CA VAL A 270 6.63 12.42 5.05
C VAL A 270 6.34 11.38 3.97
N THR A 271 5.07 11.15 3.65
CA THR A 271 4.61 10.29 2.56
C THR A 271 5.15 10.79 1.21
N LEU A 272 5.09 12.10 0.97
CA LEU A 272 5.63 12.68 -0.26
C LEU A 272 7.16 12.58 -0.33
N ALA A 273 7.88 12.82 0.77
CA ALA A 273 9.32 12.65 0.87
C ALA A 273 9.75 11.19 0.62
N LEU A 274 8.99 10.23 1.15
CA LEU A 274 9.19 8.81 0.91
C LEU A 274 8.96 8.44 -0.56
N ALA A 275 7.96 9.04 -1.21
CA ALA A 275 7.69 8.86 -2.63
C ALA A 275 8.88 9.32 -3.50
N TRP A 276 9.37 10.56 -3.27
CA TRP A 276 10.56 11.09 -3.93
C TRP A 276 11.78 10.20 -3.73
N SER A 277 12.06 9.84 -2.48
CA SER A 277 13.21 8.99 -2.12
C SER A 277 13.12 7.60 -2.75
N THR A 278 11.91 7.05 -2.88
CA THR A 278 11.68 5.74 -3.48
C THR A 278 11.92 5.78 -4.99
N LEU A 279 11.35 6.77 -5.69
CA LEU A 279 11.60 6.93 -7.12
C LEU A 279 13.07 7.23 -7.41
N ALA A 280 13.72 8.08 -6.62
CA ALA A 280 15.11 8.43 -6.84
C ALA A 280 16.07 7.25 -6.66
N ARG A 281 15.90 6.45 -5.59
CA ARG A 281 16.72 5.25 -5.38
C ARG A 281 16.56 4.24 -6.51
N ASN A 282 15.33 4.00 -6.94
CA ASN A 282 15.07 3.08 -8.05
C ASN A 282 15.58 3.63 -9.38
N MET A 283 15.45 4.94 -9.62
CA MET A 283 16.02 5.60 -10.80
C MET A 283 17.54 5.47 -10.83
N GLY A 284 18.23 5.74 -9.71
CA GLY A 284 19.67 5.60 -9.62
C GLY A 284 20.15 4.16 -9.88
N ALA A 285 19.42 3.16 -9.37
CA ALA A 285 19.72 1.75 -9.61
C ALA A 285 19.49 1.33 -11.07
N ALA A 286 18.46 1.87 -11.72
CA ALA A 286 18.11 1.59 -13.12
C ALA A 286 18.90 2.45 -14.13
N ALA A 287 19.66 3.46 -13.67
CA ALA A 287 20.31 4.44 -14.52
C ALA A 287 21.21 3.81 -15.57
N ARG A 288 21.12 4.32 -16.81
CA ARG A 288 21.97 3.92 -17.95
C ARG A 288 22.68 5.12 -18.59
N THR A 289 22.16 6.31 -18.34
CA THR A 289 22.67 7.57 -18.89
C THR A 289 22.93 8.58 -17.79
N GLU A 290 23.77 9.58 -18.07
CA GLU A 290 23.98 10.72 -17.17
C GLU A 290 22.66 11.43 -16.83
N ARG A 291 21.78 11.56 -17.84
CA ARG A 291 20.42 12.10 -17.66
C ARG A 291 19.60 11.33 -16.62
N ASP A 292 19.75 10.02 -16.50
CA ASP A 292 19.02 9.23 -15.49
C ASP A 292 19.52 9.54 -14.08
N LEU A 293 20.83 9.72 -13.93
CA LEU A 293 21.46 10.11 -12.68
C LEU A 293 21.07 11.54 -12.29
N GLU A 294 21.01 12.46 -13.25
CA GLU A 294 20.52 13.83 -13.05
C GLU A 294 19.07 13.82 -12.56
N VAL A 295 18.19 13.00 -13.16
CA VAL A 295 16.80 12.84 -12.68
C VAL A 295 16.80 12.32 -11.24
N ALA A 296 17.54 11.24 -10.94
CA ALA A 296 17.61 10.71 -9.56
C ALA A 296 18.07 11.78 -8.54
N GLN A 297 19.04 12.61 -8.91
CA GLN A 297 19.54 13.70 -8.08
C GLN A 297 18.50 14.82 -7.90
N ASP A 298 17.79 15.23 -8.95
CA ASP A 298 16.69 16.20 -8.85
C ASP A 298 15.63 15.72 -7.86
N LEU A 299 15.19 14.46 -7.98
CA LEU A 299 14.21 13.86 -7.08
C LEU A 299 14.68 13.87 -5.62
N LEU A 300 15.94 13.52 -5.34
CA LEU A 300 16.50 13.56 -3.99
C LEU A 300 16.60 15.00 -3.45
N SER A 301 16.90 15.98 -4.30
CA SER A 301 17.05 17.38 -3.90
C SER A 301 15.76 18.01 -3.36
N ARG A 302 14.61 17.39 -3.64
CA ARG A 302 13.28 17.82 -3.18
C ARG A 302 12.97 17.39 -1.75
N VAL A 303 13.60 16.31 -1.27
CA VAL A 303 13.34 15.72 0.05
C VAL A 303 13.63 16.67 1.21
N PRO A 304 14.78 17.39 1.29
CA PRO A 304 15.09 18.26 2.42
C PRO A 304 14.04 19.35 2.67
N ARG A 305 13.49 19.94 1.59
CA ARG A 305 12.49 21.01 1.68
C ARG A 305 11.17 20.57 2.31
N LEU A 306 10.89 19.26 2.30
CA LEU A 306 9.68 18.68 2.92
C LEU A 306 9.89 18.35 4.40
N MET A 307 11.15 18.19 4.82
CA MET A 307 11.54 17.75 6.16
C MET A 307 12.04 18.89 7.06
N GLU A 308 12.37 20.05 6.50
CA GLU A 308 12.73 21.27 7.24
C GLU A 308 11.46 22.03 7.68
N GLY A 309 11.17 21.95 8.98
CA GLY A 309 9.90 22.36 9.61
C GLY A 309 9.58 23.85 9.73
N ASP A 310 10.19 24.75 8.94
CA ASP A 310 9.96 26.20 9.07
C ASP A 310 9.28 26.86 7.85
N ALA A 311 8.95 26.12 6.78
CA ALA A 311 8.41 26.71 5.55
C ALA A 311 6.87 26.66 5.39
N LEU A 312 6.16 26.02 6.31
CA LEU A 312 4.70 25.82 6.22
C LEU A 312 4.04 26.34 7.49
N GLY A 313 3.66 27.62 7.43
CA GLY A 313 2.99 28.33 8.53
C GLY A 313 1.78 27.57 9.07
N LEU A 314 2.01 26.84 10.14
CA LEU A 314 1.01 26.34 11.06
C LEU A 314 0.95 27.33 12.23
N GLU A 315 0.22 28.42 12.02
CA GLU A 315 -0.45 29.16 13.11
C GLU A 315 -1.84 28.58 13.34
#